data_AF-A0A942RL71-F1
#
_entry.id   AF-A0A942RL71-F1
#
_cell.length_a   1.000
_cell.length_b   1.000
_cell.length_c   1.000
_cell.angle_alpha   90.00
_cell.angle_beta   90.00
_cell.angle_gamma   90.00
#
_symmetry.space_group_name_H-M   'P 1'
#
loop_
_entity.id
_entity.type
_entity.pdbx_description
1 polymer ?
#
loop_
_entity_poly.entity_id
_entity_poly.type
_entity_poly.pdbx_seq_one_letter_code
_entity_poly.pdbx_strand_id
1 'polypeptide(L)'
;MDYAALTDVLTQQEEALQALLQLLEREGDALAANRPQELGQLLQRKADLQERVTGLEKARLSFCPQEQTLSHIVAQSPAAYQPELTRLQRSMLSLAEHMQEANEKNCLLIKQSLDYAQFMLNVFGSVKNCLYGPDGQLAGSIRLRTVNETA
;
A
#
# COMPACT_ATOMS: atom_id res chain seq x y z
N MET A 1 0.99 16.26 -33.92
CA MET A 1 1.33 15.77 -32.57
C MET A 1 2.60 16.47 -32.16
N ASP A 2 2.57 17.20 -31.04
CA ASP A 2 3.75 17.88 -30.51
C ASP A 2 4.55 16.88 -29.66
N TYR A 3 5.60 16.31 -30.25
CA TYR A 3 6.42 15.30 -29.59
C TYR A 3 7.25 15.88 -28.44
N ALA A 4 7.62 17.17 -28.50
CA ALA A 4 8.38 17.81 -27.42
C ALA A 4 7.52 17.97 -26.16
N ALA A 5 6.29 18.48 -26.33
CA ALA A 5 5.34 18.61 -25.23
C ALA A 5 4.92 17.24 -24.67
N LEU A 6 4.76 16.22 -25.52
CA LEU A 6 4.47 14.86 -25.06
C LEU A 6 5.62 14.27 -24.24
N THR A 7 6.86 14.41 -24.71
CA THR A 7 8.03 13.93 -23.97
C THR A 7 8.13 14.61 -22.61
N ASP A 8 7.84 15.91 -22.51
CA ASP A 8 7.81 16.62 -21.23
C ASP A 8 6.76 16.06 -20.27
N VAL A 9 5.53 15.83 -20.74
CA VAL A 9 4.48 15.20 -19.92
C VAL A 9 4.88 13.80 -19.45
N LEU A 10 5.48 12.99 -20.34
CA LEU A 10 5.94 11.64 -19.98
C LEU A 10 7.08 11.66 -18.96
N THR A 11 8.00 12.61 -19.06
CA THR A 11 9.06 12.81 -18.06
C THR A 11 8.46 13.18 -16.71
N GLN A 12 7.47 14.09 -16.68
CA GLN A 12 6.77 14.45 -15.45
C GLN A 12 5.99 13.27 -14.86
N GLN A 13 5.46 12.37 -15.70
CA GLN A 13 4.84 11.13 -15.25
C GLN A 13 5.85 10.18 -14.64
N GLU A 14 7.00 9.99 -15.29
CA GLU A 14 8.11 9.18 -14.76
C GLU A 14 8.55 9.67 -13.38
N GLU A 15 8.76 10.99 -13.21
CA GLU A 15 9.12 11.59 -11.92
C GLU A 15 8.04 11.35 -10.84
N ALA A 16 6.77 11.51 -11.20
CA ALA A 16 5.67 11.28 -10.26
C ALA A 16 5.57 9.81 -9.84
N LEU A 17 5.81 8.87 -10.76
CA LEU A 17 5.85 7.43 -10.48
C LEU A 17 7.06 7.06 -9.60
N GLN A 18 8.23 7.64 -9.86
CA GLN A 18 9.41 7.47 -8.99
C GLN A 18 9.15 7.97 -7.56
N ALA A 19 8.53 9.15 -7.42
CA ALA A 19 8.16 9.68 -6.12
C ALA A 19 7.14 8.78 -5.40
N LEU A 20 6.20 8.20 -6.15
CA LEU A 20 5.21 7.28 -5.61
C LEU A 20 5.84 5.97 -5.14
N LEU A 21 6.79 5.42 -5.89
CA LEU A 21 7.58 4.25 -5.50
C LEU A 21 8.33 4.51 -4.18
N GLN A 22 9.01 5.65 -4.05
CA GLN A 22 9.70 6.01 -2.81
C GLN A 22 8.75 6.11 -1.60
N LEU A 23 7.51 6.57 -1.81
CA LEU A 23 6.51 6.56 -0.74
C LEU A 23 6.07 5.14 -0.38
N LEU A 24 5.92 4.24 -1.35
CA LEU A 24 5.59 2.83 -1.10
C LEU A 24 6.70 2.13 -0.31
N GLU A 25 7.96 2.39 -0.64
CA GLU A 25 9.09 1.83 0.10
C GLU A 25 9.12 2.34 1.55
N ARG A 26 8.94 3.66 1.75
CA ARG A 26 8.85 4.26 3.10
C ARG A 26 7.65 3.74 3.90
N GLU A 27 6.52 3.51 3.24
CA GLU A 27 5.35 2.87 3.85
C GLU A 27 5.71 1.46 4.35
N GLY A 28 6.42 0.68 3.52
CA GLY A 28 6.92 -0.63 3.91
C GLY A 28 7.87 -0.60 5.10
N ASP A 29 8.80 0.36 5.14
CA ASP A 29 9.73 0.53 6.26
C ASP A 29 9.03 0.95 7.55
N ALA A 30 8.03 1.84 7.46
CA ALA A 30 7.24 2.26 8.61
C ALA A 30 6.38 1.12 9.16
N LEU A 31 5.77 0.31 8.27
CA LEU A 31 5.01 -0.89 8.64
C LEU A 31 5.91 -1.93 9.32
N ALA A 32 7.06 -2.25 8.72
CA ALA A 32 8.00 -3.22 9.28
C ALA A 32 8.55 -2.79 10.64
N ALA A 33 8.74 -1.49 10.84
CA ALA A 33 9.23 -0.92 12.10
C ALA A 33 8.12 -0.63 13.13
N ASN A 34 6.86 -0.99 12.87
CA ASN A 34 5.70 -0.68 13.72
C ASN A 34 5.60 0.81 14.11
N ARG A 35 5.78 1.72 13.13
CA ARG A 35 5.68 3.17 13.30
C ARG A 35 4.42 3.73 12.62
N PRO A 36 3.20 3.42 13.15
CA PRO A 36 1.94 3.78 12.49
C PRO A 36 1.69 5.30 12.42
N GLN A 37 2.36 6.08 13.26
CA GLN A 37 2.27 7.55 13.27
C GLN A 37 2.80 8.16 11.96
N GLU A 38 3.74 7.49 11.28
CA GLU A 38 4.32 7.94 10.01
C GLU A 38 3.37 7.68 8.82
N LEU A 39 2.44 6.72 8.95
CA LEU A 39 1.55 6.29 7.87
C LEU A 39 0.54 7.35 7.46
N GLY A 40 0.06 8.16 8.41
CA GLY A 40 -0.95 9.20 8.11
C GLY A 40 -0.44 10.24 7.10
N GLN A 41 0.79 10.72 7.28
CA GLN A 41 1.40 11.67 6.34
C GLN A 41 1.77 11.03 5.01
N LEU A 42 2.17 9.75 5.02
CA LEU A 42 2.48 9.00 3.80
C LEU A 42 1.23 8.78 2.95
N LEU A 43 0.09 8.44 3.56
CA LEU A 43 -1.18 8.25 2.87
C LEU A 43 -1.66 9.52 2.16
N GLN A 44 -1.57 10.68 2.83
CA GLN A 44 -1.95 11.95 2.20
C GLN A 44 -1.07 12.25 0.98
N ARG A 45 0.25 12.13 1.10
CA ARG A 45 1.18 12.35 -0.02
C ARG A 45 0.95 11.37 -1.17
N LYS A 46 0.57 10.13 -0.87
CA LYS A 46 0.22 9.10 -1.86
C LYS A 46 -1.03 9.50 -2.65
N ALA A 47 -2.06 10.02 -1.97
CA ALA A 47 -3.26 10.53 -2.61
C ALA A 47 -2.97 11.73 -3.54
N ASP A 48 -2.18 12.70 -3.07
CA ASP A 48 -1.79 13.88 -3.86
C ASP A 48 -1.01 13.47 -5.13
N LEU A 49 -0.08 12.50 -5.01
CA LEU A 49 0.66 11.97 -6.15
C LEU A 49 -0.23 11.18 -7.12
N GLN A 50 -1.18 10.40 -6.62
CA GLN A 50 -2.14 9.69 -7.48
C GLN A 50 -2.99 10.66 -8.31
N GLU A 51 -3.43 11.76 -7.71
CA GLU A 51 -4.14 12.82 -8.43
C GLU A 51 -3.25 13.45 -9.51
N ARG A 52 -1.98 13.75 -9.18
CA ARG A 52 -1.01 14.26 -10.15
C ARG A 52 -0.79 13.30 -11.31
N VAL A 53 -0.57 12.01 -11.06
CA VAL A 53 -0.40 10.99 -12.10
C VAL A 53 -1.65 10.91 -12.99
N THR A 54 -2.84 10.94 -12.39
CA THR A 54 -4.11 10.94 -13.13
C THR A 54 -4.25 12.18 -14.02
N GLY A 55 -3.87 13.35 -13.52
CA GLY A 55 -3.88 14.60 -14.29
C GLY A 55 -2.91 14.55 -15.48
N LEU A 56 -1.69 14.07 -15.25
CA LEU A 56 -0.69 13.90 -16.30
C LEU A 56 -1.11 12.86 -17.35
N GLU A 57 -1.81 11.79 -16.95
CA GLU A 57 -2.33 10.79 -17.88
C GLU A 57 -3.43 11.36 -18.79
N LYS A 58 -4.32 12.18 -18.22
CA LYS A 58 -5.30 12.94 -19.03
C LYS A 58 -4.59 13.88 -20.00
N ALA A 59 -3.53 14.55 -19.57
CA ALA A 59 -2.72 15.40 -20.45
C ALA A 59 -2.07 14.57 -21.58
N ARG A 60 -1.47 13.43 -21.27
CA ARG A 60 -0.92 12.48 -22.27
C ARG A 60 -1.98 12.08 -23.30
N LEU A 61 -3.17 11.70 -22.85
CA LEU A 61 -4.28 11.31 -23.73
C LEU A 61 -4.77 12.46 -24.63
N SER A 62 -4.65 13.71 -24.19
CA SER A 62 -4.98 14.87 -25.04
C SER A 62 -4.07 15.00 -26.27
N PHE A 63 -2.82 14.53 -26.19
CA PHE A 63 -1.90 14.47 -27.34
C PHE A 63 -2.15 13.25 -28.23
N CYS A 64 -2.80 12.21 -27.71
CA CYS A 64 -3.05 10.93 -28.37
C CYS A 64 -4.52 10.49 -28.23
N PRO A 65 -5.46 11.13 -28.96
CA PRO A 65 -6.91 10.94 -28.78
C PRO A 65 -7.45 9.55 -29.16
N GLN A 66 -6.61 8.66 -29.71
CA GLN A 66 -6.97 7.29 -30.10
C GLN A 66 -6.54 6.23 -29.07
N GLU A 67 -6.25 6.61 -27.82
CA GLU A 67 -5.75 5.70 -26.77
C GLU A 67 -4.53 4.89 -27.20
N GLN A 68 -3.64 5.50 -27.99
CA GLN A 68 -2.46 4.81 -28.47
C GLN A 68 -1.53 4.46 -27.30
N THR A 69 -1.08 3.21 -27.29
CA THR A 69 -0.08 2.73 -26.34
C THR A 69 1.25 3.47 -26.55
N LEU A 70 2.07 3.56 -25.50
CA LEU A 70 3.40 4.17 -25.65
C LEU A 70 4.25 3.47 -26.72
N SER A 71 4.12 2.15 -26.86
CA SER A 71 4.76 1.37 -27.93
C SER A 71 4.38 1.86 -29.33
N HIS A 72 3.10 2.17 -29.54
CA HIS A 72 2.60 2.66 -30.81
C HIS A 72 3.11 4.08 -31.10
N ILE A 73 3.12 4.93 -30.08
CA ILE A 73 3.67 6.29 -30.14
C ILE A 73 5.16 6.26 -30.51
N VAL A 74 5.95 5.40 -29.86
CA VAL A 74 7.39 5.23 -30.17
C VAL A 74 7.57 4.83 -31.64
N ALA A 75 6.84 3.82 -32.12
CA ALA A 75 6.96 3.30 -33.47
C ALA A 75 6.64 4.34 -34.56
N GLN A 76 5.74 5.29 -34.28
CA GLN A 76 5.34 6.35 -35.22
C GLN A 76 6.11 7.66 -35.02
N SER A 77 6.91 7.76 -33.96
CA SER A 77 7.64 9.00 -33.65
C SER A 77 8.82 9.22 -34.61
N PRO A 78 9.18 10.49 -34.89
CA PRO A 78 10.39 10.82 -35.64
C PRO A 78 11.64 10.25 -34.97
N ALA A 79 12.64 9.87 -35.76
CA ALA A 79 13.88 9.25 -35.27
C ALA A 79 14.60 10.06 -34.18
N ALA A 80 14.43 11.39 -34.16
CA ALA A 80 14.98 12.27 -33.14
C ALA A 80 14.40 12.04 -31.73
N TYR A 81 13.14 11.61 -31.61
CA TYR A 81 12.44 11.42 -30.34
C TYR A 81 12.35 9.95 -29.89
N GLN A 82 12.55 9.01 -30.83
CA GLN A 82 12.50 7.57 -30.54
C GLN A 82 13.39 7.13 -29.36
N PRO A 83 14.66 7.58 -29.23
CA PRO A 83 15.52 7.14 -28.12
C PRO A 83 14.94 7.51 -26.76
N GLU A 84 14.48 8.75 -26.60
CA GLU A 84 13.95 9.25 -25.33
C GLU A 84 12.60 8.63 -24.99
N LEU A 85 11.69 8.51 -25.97
CA LEU A 85 10.40 7.86 -25.77
C LEU A 85 10.57 6.37 -25.43
N THR A 86 11.56 5.69 -26.01
CA THR A 86 11.89 4.29 -25.67
C THR A 86 12.46 4.19 -24.26
N ARG A 87 13.30 5.14 -23.84
CA ARG A 87 13.84 5.20 -22.47
C ARG A 87 12.71 5.37 -21.45
N LEU A 88 11.84 6.35 -21.68
CA LEU A 88 10.67 6.65 -20.86
C LEU A 88 9.75 5.42 -20.75
N GLN A 89 9.47 4.77 -21.88
CA GLN A 89 8.66 3.55 -21.91
C GLN A 89 9.22 2.46 -20.98
N ARG A 90 10.51 2.14 -21.13
CA ARG A 90 11.14 1.08 -20.32
C ARG A 90 11.18 1.45 -18.84
N SER A 91 11.47 2.71 -18.55
CA SER A 91 11.50 3.21 -17.18
C SER A 91 10.13 3.11 -16.51
N MET A 92 9.08 3.59 -17.17
CA MET A 92 7.71 3.52 -16.63
C MET A 92 7.23 2.08 -16.42
N LEU A 93 7.58 1.15 -17.33
CA LEU A 93 7.29 -0.28 -17.15
C LEU A 93 8.00 -0.86 -15.92
N SER A 94 9.30 -0.58 -15.77
CA SER A 94 10.06 -1.04 -14.62
C SER A 94 9.56 -0.43 -13.30
N LEU A 95 9.18 0.86 -13.31
CA LEU A 95 8.57 1.50 -12.14
C LEU A 95 7.25 0.85 -11.77
N ALA A 96 6.40 0.52 -12.75
CA ALA A 96 5.13 -0.16 -12.49
C ALA A 96 5.34 -1.54 -11.85
N GLU A 97 6.30 -2.32 -12.33
CA GLU A 97 6.68 -3.61 -11.75
C GLU A 97 7.13 -3.45 -10.28
N HIS A 98 8.08 -2.57 -10.01
CA HIS A 98 8.57 -2.34 -8.64
C HIS A 98 7.48 -1.79 -7.71
N MET A 99 6.60 -0.92 -8.22
CA MET A 99 5.47 -0.40 -7.43
C MET A 99 4.47 -1.50 -7.09
N GLN A 100 4.23 -2.44 -8.01
CA GLN A 100 3.38 -3.59 -7.73
C GLN A 100 3.98 -4.45 -6.62
N GLU A 101 5.26 -4.80 -6.72
CA GLU A 101 5.97 -5.60 -5.71
C GLU A 101 5.95 -4.90 -4.33
N ALA A 102 6.26 -3.60 -4.29
CA ALA A 102 6.25 -2.83 -3.05
C ALA A 102 4.85 -2.77 -2.43
N ASN A 103 3.81 -2.59 -3.24
CA ASN A 103 2.44 -2.54 -2.76
C ASN A 103 1.96 -3.92 -2.27
N GLU A 104 2.32 -5.01 -2.94
CA GLU A 104 2.03 -6.37 -2.48
C GLU A 104 2.70 -6.68 -1.13
N LYS A 105 3.97 -6.31 -0.98
CA LYS A 105 4.70 -6.39 0.29
C LYS A 105 3.99 -5.60 1.39
N ASN A 106 3.61 -4.36 1.13
CA ASN A 106 2.92 -3.51 2.12
C ASN A 106 1.57 -4.11 2.54
N CYS A 107 0.79 -4.63 1.58
CA CYS A 107 -0.47 -5.33 1.88
C CYS A 107 -0.27 -6.54 2.80
N LEU A 108 0.78 -7.33 2.57
CA LEU A 108 1.11 -8.47 3.41
C LEU A 108 1.50 -8.05 4.83
N LEU A 109 2.32 -7.00 4.99
CA LEU A 109 2.68 -6.45 6.29
C LEU A 109 1.46 -5.95 7.06
N ILE A 110 0.56 -5.20 6.40
CA ILE A 110 -0.69 -4.71 7.01
C ILE A 110 -1.54 -5.88 7.49
N LYS A 111 -1.69 -6.93 6.67
CA LYS A 111 -2.45 -8.11 7.04
C LYS A 111 -1.86 -8.81 8.26
N GLN A 112 -0.53 -9.00 8.30
CA GLN A 112 0.16 -9.58 9.45
C GLN A 112 -0.04 -8.76 10.73
N SER A 113 0.07 -7.43 10.65
CA SER A 113 -0.18 -6.54 11.79
C SER A 113 -1.62 -6.65 12.29
N LEU A 114 -2.60 -6.76 11.39
CA LEU A 114 -4.01 -6.95 11.75
C LEU A 114 -4.27 -8.31 12.40
N ASP A 115 -3.74 -9.38 11.83
CA ASP A 115 -3.87 -10.74 12.37
C ASP A 115 -3.28 -10.83 13.79
N TYR A 116 -2.12 -10.20 14.00
CA TYR A 116 -1.51 -10.11 15.33
C TYR A 116 -2.36 -9.31 16.32
N ALA A 117 -2.89 -8.15 15.91
CA ALA A 117 -3.77 -7.35 16.76
C ALA A 117 -5.05 -8.11 17.14
N GLN A 118 -5.66 -8.84 16.21
CA GLN A 118 -6.82 -9.68 16.46
C GLN A 118 -6.50 -10.84 17.41
N PHE A 119 -5.35 -11.50 17.23
CA PHE A 119 -4.88 -12.54 18.15
C PHE A 119 -4.75 -11.99 19.58
N MET A 120 -4.11 -10.83 19.74
CA MET A 120 -3.95 -10.18 21.03
C MET A 120 -5.29 -9.81 21.66
N LEU A 121 -6.24 -9.28 20.88
CA LEU A 121 -7.59 -9.00 21.36
C LEU A 121 -8.35 -10.27 21.77
N ASN A 122 -8.16 -11.38 21.09
CA ASN A 122 -8.79 -12.65 21.48
C ASN A 122 -8.21 -13.21 22.79
N VAL A 123 -6.88 -13.14 22.95
CA VAL A 123 -6.18 -13.62 24.15
C VAL A 123 -6.50 -12.75 25.36
N PHE A 124 -6.48 -11.42 25.23
CA PHE A 124 -6.61 -10.49 26.36
C PHE A 124 -8.00 -9.86 26.51
N GLY A 125 -8.78 -9.76 25.44
CA GLY A 125 -10.14 -9.19 25.47
C GLY A 125 -11.19 -10.10 26.09
N SER A 126 -10.86 -11.37 26.30
CA SER A 126 -11.70 -12.37 26.97
C SER A 126 -11.55 -12.40 28.51
N VAL A 127 -10.76 -11.49 29.10
CA VAL A 127 -10.68 -11.25 30.56
C VAL A 127 -11.93 -10.52 31.09
N LYS A 128 -13.13 -10.95 30.68
CA LYS A 128 -14.41 -10.51 31.27
C LYS A 128 -14.83 -11.33 32.49
N ASN A 129 -14.16 -12.46 32.74
CA ASN A 129 -14.34 -13.19 33.99
C ASN A 129 -13.23 -12.77 34.94
N CYS A 130 -13.39 -11.59 35.54
CA CYS A 130 -12.73 -11.28 36.80
C CYS A 130 -13.00 -12.45 37.73
N LEU A 131 -11.96 -13.21 38.05
CA LEU A 131 -12.03 -14.33 38.99
C LEU A 131 -12.59 -13.86 40.33
N TYR A 132 -12.50 -12.55 40.63
CA TYR A 132 -12.95 -11.93 41.86
C TYR A 132 -14.05 -10.88 41.59
N GLY A 133 -15.14 -10.93 42.35
CA GLY A 133 -16.13 -9.84 42.42
C GLY A 133 -15.54 -8.59 43.12
N PRO A 134 -16.28 -7.46 43.12
CA PRO A 134 -15.86 -6.22 43.80
C PRO A 134 -15.57 -6.40 45.31
N ASP A 135 -16.05 -7.49 45.90
CA ASP A 135 -15.82 -7.87 47.31
C ASP A 135 -14.68 -8.90 47.50
N GLY A 136 -13.91 -9.21 46.46
CA GLY A 136 -12.80 -10.16 46.53
C GLY A 136 -13.21 -11.63 46.64
N GLN A 137 -14.46 -11.99 46.32
CA GLN A 137 -14.93 -13.39 46.34
C GLN A 137 -14.82 -14.04 44.96
N LEU A 138 -14.35 -15.29 44.93
CA LEU A 138 -14.24 -16.09 43.71
C LEU A 138 -15.63 -16.34 43.11
N ALA A 139 -15.87 -15.83 41.90
CA ALA A 139 -17.13 -16.06 41.17
C ALA A 139 -17.14 -17.48 40.58
N GLY A 140 -17.33 -18.47 41.44
CA GLY A 140 -17.37 -19.86 41.05
C GLY A 140 -17.12 -20.77 42.24
N SER A 141 -18.18 -21.08 42.99
CA SER A 141 -18.13 -22.21 43.92
C SER A 141 -17.89 -23.48 43.12
N ILE A 142 -16.64 -23.94 43.02
CA ILE A 142 -16.34 -25.32 42.68
C ILE A 142 -16.94 -26.15 43.82
N ARG A 143 -18.18 -26.62 43.64
CA ARG A 143 -18.71 -27.70 44.48
C ARG A 143 -17.89 -28.93 44.14
N LEU A 144 -16.83 -29.16 44.90
CA LEU A 144 -16.20 -30.47 44.98
C LEU A 144 -17.31 -31.44 45.39
N ARG A 145 -17.75 -32.29 44.46
CA ARG A 145 -18.54 -33.47 44.80
C ARG A 145 -17.66 -34.32 45.69
N THR A 146 -17.90 -34.26 47.00
CA THR A 146 -17.42 -35.27 47.93
C THR A 146 -18.00 -36.60 47.49
N VAL A 147 -17.13 -37.47 46.98
CA VAL A 147 -17.40 -38.90 46.87
C VAL A 147 -17.55 -39.39 48.30
N ASN A 148 -18.79 -39.63 48.74
CA ASN A 148 -19.02 -40.35 49.99
C ASN A 148 -18.80 -41.84 49.73
N GLU A 149 -17.69 -42.35 50.25
CA GLU A 149 -17.53 -43.75 50.60
C GLU A 149 -18.53 -44.16 51.70
N THR A 150 -19.09 -45.35 51.50
CA THR A 150 -19.46 -46.42 52.46
C THR A 150 -20.52 -46.19 53.55
N ALA A 151 -21.62 -46.95 53.43
CA ALA A 151 -22.09 -47.91 54.45
C ALA A 151 -22.86 -49.05 53.76
#